data_AF-A0A969HM87-F1
#
_entry.id   AF-A0A969HM87-F1
#
_cell.length_a   1.000
_cell.length_b   1.000
_cell.length_c   1.000
_cell.angle_alpha   90.00
_cell.angle_beta   90.00
_cell.angle_gamma   90.00
#
_symmetry.space_group_name_H-M   'P 1'
#
loop_
_entity.id
_entity.type
_entity.pdbx_description
1 polymer ?
#
loop_
_entity_poly.entity_id
_entity_poly.type
_entity_poly.pdbx_seq_one_letter_code
_entity_poly.pdbx_strand_id
1 'polypeptide(L)'
;MNMEKTLLQKVLNAPDLPHIVKVASEVLEKEHQKKEEFYALIHENVKAEFINGEIISHSPVKNKHWRICTKLSGYLMIYVEENGLGGNRSGKSAD
;
A
#
# COMPACT_ATOMS: atom_id res chain seq x y z
N MET A 1 -21.20 -7.53 10.85
CA MET A 1 -21.53 -6.09 10.66
C MET A 1 -21.08 -5.34 11.92
N ASN A 2 -20.47 -4.16 11.77
CA ASN A 2 -20.59 -3.03 12.73
C ASN A 2 -19.37 -2.51 13.52
N MET A 3 -18.10 -2.88 13.29
CA MET A 3 -17.02 -2.15 13.99
C MET A 3 -16.93 -0.68 13.52
N GLU A 4 -16.95 -0.48 12.20
CA GLU A 4 -17.04 0.86 11.58
C GLU A 4 -18.31 1.61 12.00
N LYS A 5 -19.48 0.97 11.98
CA LYS A 5 -20.73 1.60 12.45
C LYS A 5 -20.69 1.98 13.93
N THR A 6 -20.04 1.19 14.77
CA THR A 6 -19.92 1.48 16.22
C THR A 6 -18.99 2.66 16.46
N LEU A 7 -17.88 2.75 15.72
CA LEU A 7 -16.96 3.88 15.79
C LEU A 7 -17.63 5.16 15.26
N LEU A 8 -18.32 5.06 14.13
CA LEU A 8 -19.04 6.17 13.53
C LEU A 8 -20.12 6.72 14.48
N GLN A 9 -20.87 5.84 15.15
CA GLN A 9 -21.85 6.25 16.16
C GLN A 9 -21.22 6.98 17.34
N LYS A 10 -20.05 6.53 17.81
CA LYS A 10 -19.33 7.22 18.89
C LYS A 10 -18.89 8.62 18.48
N VAL A 11 -18.39 8.78 17.25
CA VAL A 11 -18.00 10.08 16.70
C VAL A 11 -19.22 10.99 16.56
N LEU A 12 -20.32 10.49 15.98
CA LEU A 12 -21.54 11.27 15.76
C LEU A 12 -22.22 11.74 17.05
N ASN A 13 -22.05 11.00 18.14
CA ASN A 13 -22.61 11.35 19.45
C ASN A 13 -21.67 12.25 20.28
N ALA A 14 -20.49 12.59 19.78
CA ALA A 14 -19.54 13.41 20.51
C ALA A 14 -19.97 14.90 20.50
N PRO A 15 -19.95 15.59 21.65
CA PRO A 15 -20.38 17.00 21.75
C PRO A 15 -19.47 17.95 20.97
N ASP A 16 -18.23 17.56 20.73
CA ASP A 16 -17.21 18.26 19.95
C ASP A 16 -17.12 17.77 18.50
N LEU A 17 -18.14 17.06 18.00
CA LEU A 17 -18.20 16.54 16.63
C LEU A 17 -17.79 17.58 15.56
N PRO A 18 -18.24 18.85 15.59
CA PRO A 18 -17.82 19.84 14.60
C PRO A 18 -16.30 20.09 14.61
N HIS A 19 -15.68 20.05 15.80
CA HIS A 19 -14.23 20.19 15.95
C HIS A 19 -13.49 18.94 15.46
N ILE A 20 -13.99 17.74 15.82
CA ILE A 20 -13.43 16.47 15.36
C ILE A 20 -13.45 16.36 13.84
N VAL A 21 -14.59 16.70 13.21
CA VAL A 21 -14.72 16.70 11.74
C VAL A 21 -13.74 17.69 11.12
N LYS A 22 -13.64 18.91 11.67
CA LYS A 22 -12.70 19.92 11.17
C LYS A 22 -11.25 19.42 11.22
N VAL A 23 -10.81 18.88 12.35
CA VAL A 23 -9.45 18.34 12.51
C VAL A 23 -9.20 17.16 11.57
N ALA A 24 -10.16 16.23 11.45
CA ALA A 24 -10.06 15.11 10.54
C ALA A 24 -9.93 15.57 9.07
N SER A 25 -10.75 16.54 8.65
CA SER A 25 -10.67 17.13 7.31
C SER A 25 -9.33 17.81 7.06
N GLU A 26 -8.79 18.55 8.04
CA GLU A 26 -7.46 19.19 7.93
C GLU A 26 -6.32 18.16 7.82
N VAL A 27 -6.42 17.04 8.52
CA VAL A 27 -5.45 15.94 8.42
C VAL A 27 -5.51 15.28 7.04
N LEU A 28 -6.71 14.96 6.57
CA LEU A 28 -6.92 14.34 5.25
C LEU A 28 -6.48 15.26 4.10
N GLU A 29 -6.71 16.56 4.21
CA GLU A 29 -6.27 17.53 3.20
C GLU A 29 -4.74 17.62 3.15
N LYS A 30 -4.07 17.61 4.31
CA LYS A 30 -2.60 17.57 4.37
C LYS A 30 -2.05 16.27 3.79
N GLU A 31 -2.70 15.13 4.03
CA GLU A 31 -2.30 13.87 3.39
C GLU A 31 -2.51 13.92 1.88
N HIS A 32 -3.62 14.48 1.42
CA HIS A 32 -3.91 14.66 0.00
C HIS A 32 -2.83 15.53 -0.69
N GLN A 33 -2.49 16.68 -0.11
CA GLN A 33 -1.40 17.54 -0.61
C GLN A 33 -0.05 16.81 -0.67
N LYS A 34 0.34 16.10 0.39
CA LYS A 34 1.57 15.30 0.39
C LYS A 34 1.56 14.21 -0.68
N LYS A 35 0.40 13.62 -0.95
CA LYS A 35 0.23 12.58 -1.97
C LYS A 35 0.38 13.15 -3.38
N GLU A 36 -0.19 14.32 -3.64
CA GLU A 36 -0.02 15.05 -4.90
C GLU A 36 1.44 15.48 -5.10
N GLU A 37 2.09 16.03 -4.07
CA GLU A 37 3.53 16.35 -4.09
C GLU A 37 4.38 15.10 -4.35
N PHE A 38 4.03 13.97 -3.72
CA PHE A 38 4.70 12.70 -3.95
C PHE A 38 4.59 12.24 -5.41
N TYR A 39 3.39 12.27 -6.00
CA TYR A 39 3.22 11.90 -7.41
C TYR A 39 3.93 12.86 -8.37
N ALA A 40 4.01 14.15 -8.03
CA ALA A 40 4.77 15.12 -8.81
C ALA A 40 6.30 14.90 -8.72
N LEU A 41 6.79 14.34 -7.62
CA LEU A 41 8.22 14.09 -7.38
C LEU A 41 8.67 12.68 -7.77
N ILE A 42 7.76 11.72 -7.91
CA ILE A 42 8.10 10.36 -8.35
C ILE A 42 8.48 10.39 -9.83
N HIS A 43 9.76 10.17 -10.11
CA HIS A 43 10.25 9.77 -11.42
C HIS A 43 10.20 8.24 -11.52
N GLU A 44 10.08 7.70 -12.74
CA GLU A 44 10.04 6.25 -13.03
C GLU A 44 11.18 5.42 -12.38
N ASN A 45 12.28 6.06 -11.97
CA ASN A 45 13.42 5.43 -11.30
C ASN A 45 13.38 5.47 -9.76
N VAL A 46 12.36 6.06 -9.14
CA VAL A 46 12.23 6.15 -7.68
C VAL A 46 11.21 5.12 -7.21
N LYS A 47 11.69 4.02 -6.61
CA LYS A 47 10.82 3.07 -5.91
C LYS A 47 10.49 3.64 -4.54
N ALA A 48 9.34 4.29 -4.41
CA ALA A 48 8.86 4.77 -3.13
C ALA A 48 7.41 4.34 -2.92
N GLU A 49 7.06 4.12 -1.66
CA GLU A 49 5.70 3.79 -1.24
C GLU A 49 5.15 4.94 -0.38
N PHE A 50 3.88 5.26 -0.57
CA PHE A 50 3.17 6.22 0.26
C PHE A 50 2.27 5.48 1.23
N ILE A 51 2.55 5.57 2.53
CA ILE A 51 1.81 4.87 3.59
C ILE A 51 1.42 5.90 4.65
N ASN A 52 0.11 6.10 4.89
CA ASN A 52 -0.43 6.99 5.93
C ASN A 52 0.21 8.40 5.97
N GLY A 53 0.34 9.06 4.82
CA GLY A 53 0.89 10.42 4.79
C GLY A 53 2.42 10.52 4.83
N GLU A 54 3.14 9.40 4.83
CA GLU A 54 4.61 9.34 4.79
C GLU A 54 5.12 8.75 3.48
N ILE A 55 6.16 9.39 2.92
CA ILE A 55 6.88 8.91 1.75
C ILE A 55 8.02 8.02 2.22
N ILE A 56 7.89 6.72 1.99
CA ILE A 56 8.94 5.74 2.27
C ILE A 56 9.73 5.53 0.97
N SER A 57 10.89 6.19 0.88
CA SER A 57 11.81 6.02 -0.25
C SER A 57 12.62 4.73 -0.08
N HIS A 58 12.48 3.78 -1.01
CA HIS A 58 13.34 2.60 -1.02
C HIS A 58 14.71 2.99 -1.57
N SER A 59 15.71 2.96 -0.69
CA SER A 59 17.12 3.09 -1.07
C SER A 59 17.44 2.12 -2.22
N PRO A 60 18.28 2.52 -3.19
CA PRO A 60 18.67 1.64 -4.29
C PRO A 60 19.12 0.28 -3.75
N VAL A 61 18.50 -0.78 -4.26
CA VAL A 61 18.69 -2.13 -3.74
C VAL A 61 20.17 -2.48 -3.82
N LYS A 62 20.83 -2.65 -2.67
CA LYS A 62 22.23 -3.08 -2.63
C LYS A 62 22.36 -4.40 -3.41
N ASN A 63 23.36 -4.52 -4.28
CA ASN A 63 23.58 -5.72 -5.12
C ASN A 63 23.49 -7.04 -4.35
N LYS A 64 23.98 -7.08 -3.10
CA LYS A 64 23.89 -8.25 -2.21
C LYS A 64 22.44 -8.60 -1.86
N HIS A 65 21.61 -7.61 -1.53
CA HIS A 65 20.20 -7.79 -1.23
C HIS A 65 19.45 -8.32 -2.47
N TRP A 66 19.64 -7.68 -3.63
CA TRP A 66 19.04 -8.13 -4.88
C TRP A 66 19.41 -9.60 -5.18
N ARG A 67 20.69 -9.96 -5.09
CA ARG A 67 21.16 -11.32 -5.38
C ARG A 67 20.57 -12.37 -4.44
N ILE A 68 20.34 -12.03 -3.17
CA ILE A 68 19.70 -12.94 -2.20
C ILE A 68 18.21 -13.09 -2.52
N CYS A 69 17.50 -11.97 -2.72
CA CYS A 69 16.07 -12.00 -3.07
C CYS A 69 15.82 -12.79 -4.36
N THR A 70 16.59 -12.56 -5.42
CA THR A 70 16.44 -13.29 -6.70
C THR A 70 16.60 -14.80 -6.52
N LYS A 71 17.57 -15.24 -5.71
CA LYS A 71 17.76 -16.67 -5.43
C LYS A 71 16.60 -17.26 -4.64
N LEU A 72 16.13 -16.56 -3.60
CA LEU A 72 15.00 -17.00 -2.79
C LEU A 72 13.72 -17.08 -3.62
N SER A 73 13.44 -16.05 -4.43
CA SER A 73 12.30 -16.04 -5.35
C SER A 73 12.37 -17.20 -6.35
N GLY A 74 13.56 -17.53 -6.87
CA GLY A 74 13.74 -18.67 -7.77
C GLY A 74 13.37 -20.01 -7.13
N TYR A 75 13.84 -20.28 -5.91
CA TYR A 75 13.47 -21.50 -5.19
C TYR A 75 11.98 -21.55 -4.86
N LEU A 76 11.40 -20.43 -4.45
CA LEU A 76 9.97 -20.35 -4.13
C LEU A 76 9.12 -20.60 -5.39
N MET A 77 9.54 -20.08 -6.54
CA MET A 77 8.82 -20.24 -7.79
C MET A 77 8.80 -21.70 -8.26
N ILE A 78 9.94 -22.40 -8.19
CA ILE A 78 10.01 -23.84 -8.48
C ILE A 78 9.03 -24.61 -7.58
N TYR A 79 9.07 -24.35 -6.27
CA TYR A 79 8.16 -25.02 -5.33
C TYR A 79 6.69 -24.73 -5.63
N VAL A 80 6.35 -23.48 -5.96
CA VAL A 80 4.99 -23.08 -6.32
C VAL A 80 4.51 -23.77 -7.60
N GLU A 81 5.38 -23.90 -8.61
CA GLU A 81 5.07 -24.59 -9.87
C GLU A 81 4.89 -26.10 -9.68
N GLU A 82 5.81 -26.75 -8.97
CA GLU A 82 5.75 -28.19 -8.69
C GLU A 82 4.51 -28.60 -7.88
N ASN A 83 4.04 -27.71 -7.00
CA ASN A 83 2.91 -27.98 -6.11
C ASN A 83 1.60 -27.33 -6.58
N GLY A 84 1.58 -26.66 -7.73
CA GLY A 84 0.37 -26.01 -8.26
C GLY A 84 -0.21 -24.92 -7.33
N LEU A 85 0.65 -24.21 -6.59
CA LEU A 85 0.24 -23.25 -5.55
C LEU A 85 0.00 -21.83 -6.09
N GLY A 86 0.15 -21.63 -7.41
CA GLY A 86 -0.08 -20.36 -8.08
C GLY A 86 -1.54 -20.18 -8.49
N GLY A 87 -1.99 -18.92 -8.61
CA GLY A 87 -3.29 -18.64 -9.22
C GLY A 87 -3.28 -19.02 -10.70
N ASN A 88 -4.31 -19.77 -11.15
CA ASN A 88 -4.51 -20.09 -12.56
C ASN A 88 -4.28 -18.84 -13.41
N ARG A 89 -3.33 -18.88 -14.36
CA ARG A 89 -3.31 -17.93 -15.47
C ARG A 89 -4.61 -18.15 -16.24
N SER A 90 -5.66 -17.43 -15.89
CA SER A 90 -6.82 -17.23 -16.75
C SER A 90 -6.32 -16.49 -18.00
N GLY A 91 -5.96 -17.25 -19.04
CA GLY A 91 -5.48 -16.69 -20.29
C GLY A 91 -4.60 -17.63 -21.11
N LYS A 92 -5.16 -18.73 -21.61
CA LYS A 92 -5.35 -18.95 -23.06
C LYS A 92 -6.17 -20.22 -23.28
N SER A 93 -7.25 -20.01 -24.00
CA SER A 93 -8.14 -21.00 -24.58
C SER A 93 -7.38 -22.03 -25.39
N ALA A 94 -7.96 -23.23 -25.42
CA ALA A 94 -7.66 -24.30 -26.35
C ALA A 94 -7.49 -23.78 -27.78
N ASP A 95 -6.46 -24.30 -28.45
CA ASP A 95 -6.47 -24.70 -29.85
C ASP A 95 -5.79 -26.08 -29.93
#